data_AF-A0A7K4BG63-F1
#
_entry.id   AF-A0A7K4BG63-F1
#
_cell.length_a   1.000
_cell.length_b   1.000
_cell.length_c   1.000
_cell.angle_alpha   90.00
_cell.angle_beta   90.00
_cell.angle_gamma   90.00
#
_symmetry.space_group_name_H-M   'P 1'
#
loop_
_entity.id
_entity.type
_entity.pdbx_description
1 polymer ?
#
loop_
_entity_poly.entity_id
_entity_poly.type
_entity_poly.pdbx_seq_one_letter_code
_entity_poly.pdbx_strand_id
1 'polypeptide(L)'
;MLVGVGLGPGDPELLTLRAVRLLKEATAVFVPGNLAYDLVRPYRPDAVILEFPMTNDEDYIRECLEENADTIAPEAESGLVVFGIIGDPNFYSTFSRLCEVI
;
A
#
# COMPACT_ATOMS: atom_id res chain seq x y z
N MET A 1 -9.68 0.12 9.46
CA MET A 1 -8.33 -0.03 10.02
C MET A 1 -7.36 -0.19 8.86
N LEU A 2 -6.41 0.73 8.71
CA LEU A 2 -5.32 0.64 7.73
C LEU A 2 -4.11 -0.11 8.33
N VAL A 3 -3.53 -1.04 7.57
CA VAL A 3 -2.30 -1.76 7.94
C VAL A 3 -1.29 -1.71 6.79
N GLY A 4 -0.11 -1.17 7.06
CA GLY A 4 1.04 -1.27 6.16
C GLY A 4 1.64 -2.67 6.20
N VAL A 5 1.83 -3.29 5.05
CA VAL A 5 2.40 -4.63 4.90
C VAL A 5 3.63 -4.57 4.01
N GLY A 6 4.78 -4.95 4.55
CA GLY A 6 6.00 -5.14 3.78
C GLY A 6 5.90 -6.36 2.87
N LEU A 7 6.21 -6.17 1.59
CA LEU A 7 6.17 -7.20 0.55
C LEU A 7 7.54 -7.84 0.30
N GLY A 8 8.56 -7.46 1.09
CA GLY A 8 9.93 -7.90 0.86
C GLY A 8 10.54 -7.24 -0.39
N PRO A 9 11.75 -7.65 -0.80
CA PRO A 9 12.55 -6.92 -1.78
C PRO A 9 12.16 -7.18 -3.25
N GLY A 10 11.16 -8.02 -3.54
CA GLY A 10 10.71 -8.31 -4.90
C GLY A 10 10.58 -9.80 -5.25
N ASP A 11 11.12 -10.69 -4.43
CA ASP A 11 10.92 -12.13 -4.58
C ASP A 11 9.65 -12.59 -3.82
N PRO A 12 8.65 -13.20 -4.50
CA PRO A 12 7.44 -13.70 -3.85
C PRO A 12 7.69 -14.68 -2.70
N GLU A 13 8.78 -15.45 -2.73
CA GLU A 13 9.10 -16.41 -1.65
C GLU A 13 9.52 -15.70 -0.35
N LEU A 14 9.86 -14.41 -0.41
CA LEU A 14 10.22 -13.59 0.74
C LEU A 14 9.02 -12.93 1.42
N LEU A 15 7.79 -13.15 0.92
CA LEU A 15 6.59 -12.73 1.61
C LEU A 15 6.42 -13.50 2.92
N THR A 16 6.15 -12.76 4.00
CA THR A 16 5.85 -13.40 5.28
C THR A 16 4.48 -14.08 5.22
N LEU A 17 4.31 -15.16 6.01
CA LEU A 17 3.01 -15.83 6.15
C LEU A 17 1.90 -14.87 6.62
N ARG A 18 2.26 -13.87 7.44
CA ARG A 18 1.32 -12.85 7.90
C ARG A 18 0.92 -11.90 6.78
N ALA A 19 1.85 -11.50 5.91
CA ALA A 19 1.54 -10.66 4.75
C ALA A 19 0.52 -11.37 3.85
N VAL A 20 0.79 -12.62 3.46
CA VAL A 20 -0.13 -13.40 2.62
C VAL A 20 -1.52 -13.55 3.25
N ARG A 21 -1.59 -13.77 4.57
CA ARG A 21 -2.87 -13.86 5.28
C ARG A 21 -3.65 -12.54 5.21
N LEU A 22 -2.99 -11.41 5.51
CA LEU A 22 -3.61 -10.09 5.49
C LEU A 22 -4.10 -9.72 4.09
N LEU A 23 -3.32 -10.01 3.04
CA LEU A 23 -3.72 -9.76 1.65
C LEU A 23 -5.02 -10.50 1.27
N LYS A 24 -5.21 -11.72 1.78
CA LYS A 24 -6.43 -12.51 1.52
C LYS A 24 -7.62 -12.03 2.35
N GLU A 25 -7.40 -11.63 3.59
CA GLU A 25 -8.45 -11.26 4.55
C GLU A 25 -8.91 -9.81 4.44
N ALA A 26 -8.10 -8.92 3.86
CA ALA A 26 -8.43 -7.51 3.74
C ALA A 26 -9.68 -7.28 2.89
N THR A 27 -10.46 -6.26 3.25
CA THR A 27 -11.59 -5.79 2.45
C THR A 27 -11.09 -5.14 1.15
N ALA A 28 -10.02 -4.35 1.24
CA ALA A 28 -9.35 -3.73 0.10
C ALA A 28 -7.83 -3.78 0.25
N VAL A 29 -7.12 -3.81 -0.88
CA VAL A 29 -5.66 -3.78 -0.93
C VAL A 29 -5.20 -2.70 -1.90
N PHE A 30 -4.30 -1.84 -1.44
CA PHE A 30 -3.71 -0.76 -2.20
C PHE A 30 -2.19 -0.93 -2.27
N VAL A 31 -1.58 -0.56 -3.39
CA VAL A 31 -0.14 -0.73 -3.61
C VAL A 31 0.46 0.45 -4.42
N PRO A 32 1.71 0.87 -4.16
CA PRO A 32 2.39 1.86 -4.97
C PRO A 32 3.05 1.21 -6.19
N GLY A 33 2.47 1.44 -7.37
CA GLY A 33 3.03 1.01 -8.66
C GLY A 33 2.98 -0.49 -8.96
N ASN A 34 3.43 -0.85 -10.16
CA ASN A 34 3.26 -2.19 -10.74
C ASN A 34 4.09 -3.28 -10.03
N LEU A 35 5.27 -2.95 -9.48
CA LEU A 35 6.12 -3.95 -8.83
C LEU A 35 5.46 -4.54 -7.58
N ALA A 36 4.87 -3.69 -6.74
CA ALA A 36 4.12 -4.12 -5.56
C ALA A 36 2.84 -4.88 -5.97
N TYR A 37 2.16 -4.43 -7.02
CA TYR A 37 0.99 -5.11 -7.58
C TYR A 37 1.30 -6.54 -8.04
N ASP A 38 2.42 -6.75 -8.73
CA ASP A 38 2.80 -8.06 -9.25
C ASP A 38 3.05 -9.10 -8.14
N LEU A 39 3.50 -8.67 -6.96
CA LEU A 39 3.64 -9.51 -5.77
C LEU A 39 2.30 -9.85 -5.10
N VAL A 40 1.35 -8.91 -5.16
CA VAL A 40 0.06 -9.01 -4.46
C VAL A 40 -0.99 -9.74 -5.30
N ARG A 41 -1.00 -9.55 -6.63
CA ARG A 41 -2.02 -10.07 -7.56
C ARG A 41 -2.32 -11.57 -7.46
N PRO A 42 -1.38 -12.48 -7.09
CA PRO A 42 -1.71 -13.90 -6.92
C PRO A 42 -2.66 -14.16 -5.74
N TYR A 43 -2.71 -13.24 -4.77
CA TYR A 43 -3.55 -13.33 -3.57
C TYR A 43 -4.74 -12.37 -3.62
N ARG A 44 -4.57 -11.22 -4.28
CA ARG A 44 -5.58 -10.18 -4.39
C ARG A 44 -5.54 -9.50 -5.77
N PRO A 45 -6.17 -10.10 -6.79
CA PRO A 45 -6.15 -9.58 -8.16
C PRO A 45 -6.95 -8.29 -8.34
N ASP A 46 -7.82 -7.95 -7.40
CA ASP A 46 -8.58 -6.70 -7.29
C ASP A 46 -7.81 -5.59 -6.55
N ALA A 47 -6.52 -5.78 -6.23
CA ALA A 47 -5.70 -4.75 -5.62
C ALA A 47 -5.60 -3.50 -6.51
N VAL A 48 -5.68 -2.33 -5.89
CA VAL A 48 -5.68 -1.03 -6.58
C VAL A 48 -4.28 -0.45 -6.57
N ILE A 49 -3.79 -0.07 -7.74
CA ILE A 49 -2.52 0.65 -7.89
C ILE A 49 -2.78 2.13 -7.61
N LEU A 50 -2.04 2.69 -6.67
CA LEU A 50 -2.05 4.11 -6.35
C LEU A 50 -0.87 4.81 -7.04
N GLU A 51 -1.14 6.02 -7.54
CA GLU A 51 -0.15 6.89 -8.17
C GLU A 51 0.68 7.59 -7.09
N PHE A 52 2.00 7.49 -7.19
CA PHE A 52 2.94 8.25 -6.36
C PHE A 52 3.91 8.98 -7.28
N PRO A 53 3.98 10.32 -7.23
CA PRO A 53 4.75 11.08 -8.19
C PRO A 53 6.25 10.93 -7.92
N MET A 54 7.02 10.73 -8.99
CA MET A 54 8.49 10.69 -8.95
C MET A 54 9.07 12.10 -9.11
N THR A 55 8.91 12.94 -8.10
CA THR A 55 9.35 14.34 -8.09
C THR A 55 9.97 14.74 -6.74
N ASN A 56 10.55 15.93 -6.67
CA ASN A 56 10.95 16.59 -5.41
C ASN A 56 10.02 17.77 -5.06
N ASP A 57 8.93 17.97 -5.81
CA ASP A 57 7.92 18.98 -5.51
C ASP A 57 7.03 18.51 -4.36
N GLU A 58 7.30 19.02 -3.16
CA GLU A 58 6.62 18.59 -1.93
C GLU A 58 5.13 18.97 -1.89
N ASP A 59 4.73 20.04 -2.57
CA ASP A 59 3.33 20.45 -2.63
C ASP A 59 2.55 19.48 -3.51
N TYR A 60 3.09 19.13 -4.69
CA TYR A 60 2.49 18.12 -5.55
C TYR A 60 2.49 16.72 -4.93
N ILE A 61 3.56 16.34 -4.21
CA ILE A 61 3.57 15.06 -3.48
C ILE A 61 2.46 15.04 -2.42
N ARG A 62 2.26 16.14 -1.68
CA ARG A 62 1.19 16.22 -0.68
C ARG A 62 -0.19 16.08 -1.32
N GLU A 63 -0.45 16.78 -2.42
CA GLU A 63 -1.71 16.68 -3.17
C GLU A 63 -2.01 15.23 -3.58
N CYS A 64 -1.05 14.53 -4.19
CA CYS A 64 -1.23 13.12 -4.55
C CYS A 64 -1.42 12.21 -3.32
N LEU A 65 -0.79 12.51 -2.19
CA LEU A 65 -0.99 11.75 -0.96
C LEU A 65 -2.40 11.94 -0.39
N GLU A 66 -2.94 13.16 -0.44
CA GLU A 66 -4.31 13.49 -0.03
C GLU A 66 -5.34 12.79 -0.94
N GLU A 67 -5.14 12.79 -2.27
CA GLU A 67 -6.00 12.06 -3.21
C GLU A 67 -6.01 10.54 -2.95
N ASN A 68 -4.83 9.98 -2.66
CA ASN A 68 -4.70 8.57 -2.29
C ASN A 68 -5.37 8.30 -0.93
N ALA A 69 -5.25 9.20 0.04
CA ALA A 69 -5.90 9.10 1.34
C ALA A 69 -7.43 9.11 1.20
N ASP A 70 -7.99 10.02 0.38
CA ASP A 70 -9.42 10.09 0.07
C ASP A 70 -9.97 8.80 -0.54
N THR A 71 -9.13 8.06 -1.27
CA THR A 71 -9.48 6.75 -1.83
C THR A 71 -9.45 5.64 -0.77
N ILE A 72 -8.49 5.68 0.16
CA ILE A 72 -8.25 4.60 1.14
C ILE A 72 -9.13 4.75 2.39
N ALA A 73 -9.36 5.97 2.86
CA ALA A 73 -10.02 6.25 4.14
C ALA A 73 -11.43 5.64 4.23
N PRO A 74 -12.33 5.76 3.22
CA PRO A 74 -13.66 5.17 3.28
C PRO A 74 -13.64 3.64 3.42
N GLU A 75 -12.72 2.97 2.72
CA GLU A 75 -12.53 1.52 2.84
C GLU A 75 -12.02 1.15 4.24
N ALA A 76 -11.12 1.97 4.79
CA ALA A 76 -10.59 1.77 6.12
C ALA A 76 -11.62 2.05 7.23
N GLU A 77 -12.65 2.85 7.02
CA GLU A 77 -13.74 2.98 8.00
C GLU A 77 -14.58 1.70 8.10
N SER A 78 -14.75 0.99 6.99
CA SER A 78 -15.64 -0.17 6.89
C SER A 78 -14.98 -1.52 7.20
N GLY A 79 -13.64 -1.60 7.20
CA GLY A 79 -12.96 -2.88 7.34
C GLY A 79 -11.44 -2.82 7.49
N LEU A 80 -10.81 -3.97 7.30
CA LEU A 80 -9.36 -4.10 7.22
C LEU A 80 -8.91 -3.68 5.82
N VAL A 81 -8.04 -2.69 5.73
CA VAL A 81 -7.37 -2.30 4.48
C VAL A 81 -5.89 -2.56 4.61
N VAL A 82 -5.30 -3.12 3.55
CA VAL A 82 -3.85 -3.34 3.48
C VAL A 82 -3.24 -2.37 2.47
N PHE A 83 -2.21 -1.65 2.91
CA PHE A 83 -1.30 -0.95 2.00
C PHE A 83 -0.03 -1.80 1.85
N GLY A 84 0.10 -2.47 0.71
CA GLY A 84 1.24 -3.34 0.40
C GLY A 84 2.38 -2.54 -0.23
N ILE A 85 3.56 -2.56 0.38
CA ILE A 85 4.73 -1.81 -0.09
C ILE A 85 5.97 -2.70 -0.24
N ILE A 86 6.79 -2.43 -1.24
CA ILE A 86 8.11 -3.08 -1.40
C ILE A 86 8.98 -2.81 -0.18
N GLY A 87 9.70 -3.84 0.25
CA GLY A 87 10.57 -3.78 1.42
C GLY A 87 9.77 -3.83 2.71
N ASP A 88 9.98 -2.82 3.56
CA ASP A 88 9.38 -2.70 4.90
C ASP A 88 8.68 -1.34 5.05
N PRO A 89 7.47 -1.27 5.64
CA PRO A 89 6.72 -0.02 5.78
C PRO A 89 7.41 1.05 6.64
N ASN A 90 8.38 0.68 7.49
CA ASN A 90 9.11 1.59 8.37
C ASN A 90 10.52 1.94 7.86
N PHE A 91 10.92 1.47 6.67
CA PHE A 91 12.24 1.72 6.11
C PHE A 91 12.15 2.50 4.79
N TYR A 92 12.36 3.82 4.85
CA TYR A 92 12.29 4.75 3.70
C TYR A 92 11.04 4.56 2.83
N SER A 93 9.89 4.39 3.47
CA SER A 93 8.65 3.96 2.83
C SER A 93 7.67 5.12 2.70
N THR A 94 6.88 5.14 1.62
CA THR A 94 5.79 6.12 1.43
C THR A 94 4.65 5.93 2.44
N PHE A 95 4.58 4.79 3.12
CA PHE A 95 3.55 4.49 4.11
C PHE A 95 3.54 5.49 5.27
N SER A 96 4.72 5.91 5.76
CA SER A 96 4.75 6.89 6.87
C SER A 96 4.18 8.24 6.44
N ARG A 97 4.47 8.68 5.22
CA ARG A 97 3.96 9.93 4.66
C ARG A 97 2.45 9.86 4.42
N LEU A 98 1.94 8.72 3.95
CA LEU A 98 0.51 8.50 3.76
C LEU A 98 -0.24 8.55 5.11
N CYS A 99 0.33 7.96 6.16
CA CYS A 99 -0.26 7.99 7.51
C CYS A 99 -0.33 9.41 8.12
N GLU A 100 0.42 10.39 7.61
CA GLU A 100 0.35 11.78 8.09
C GLU A 100 -0.88 12.52 7.55
N VAL A 101 -1.51 12.02 6.48
CA VAL A 101 -2.62 12.70 5.78
C VAL A 101 -3.92 11.91 5.77
N ILE A 102 -3.93 10.66 6.27
CA ILE A 102 -5.11 9.78 6.27
C ILE A 102 -5.88 9.77 7.58
#